data_AF-C3N607-F1
#
_entry.id   AF-C3N607-F1
#
_cell.length_a   1.000
_cell.length_b   1.000
_cell.length_c   1.000
_cell.angle_alpha   90.00
_cell.angle_beta   90.00
_cell.angle_gamma   90.00
#
_symmetry.space_group_name_H-M   'P 1'
#
loop_
_entity.id
_entity.type
_entity.pdbx_description
1 polymer ?
#
loop_
_entity_poly.entity_id
_entity_poly.type
_entity_poly.pdbx_seq_one_letter_code
_entity_poly.pdbx_strand_id
1 'polypeptide(L)' 'MKIVEFKGRKFTVLESKEDFDEFERVLEEEMRKEE' A
#
# COMPACT_ATOMS: atom_id res chain seq x y z
N MET A 1 3.62 -7.11 3.27
CA MET A 1 3.79 -5.63 3.14
C MET A 1 4.52 -5.10 4.37
N LYS A 2 5.49 -4.18 4.20
CA LYS A 2 6.28 -3.62 5.30
C LYS A 2 6.43 -2.10 5.17
N ILE A 3 6.32 -1.37 6.29
CA ILE A 3 6.61 0.08 6.31
C ILE A 3 8.07 0.29 6.75
N VAL A 4 8.83 1.05 5.98
CA VAL A 4 10.20 1.44 6.29
C VAL A 4 10.34 2.96 6.30
N GLU A 5 11.13 3.49 7.24
CA GLU A 5 11.43 4.91 7.30
C GLU A 5 12.86 5.15 6.81
N PHE A 6 13.01 6.01 5.80
CA PHE A 6 14.30 6.36 5.23
C PHE A 6 14.38 7.86 4.98
N LYS A 7 15.42 8.49 5.56
CA LYS A 7 15.63 9.96 5.48
C LYS A 7 14.38 10.77 5.89
N GLY A 8 13.65 10.32 6.91
CA GLY A 8 12.43 10.96 7.40
C GLY A 8 11.20 10.79 6.50
N ARG A 9 11.29 9.95 5.46
CA ARG A 9 10.17 9.58 4.60
C ARG A 9 9.76 8.15 4.89
N LYS A 10 8.46 7.92 5.01
CA LYS A 10 7.88 6.58 5.15
C LYS A 10 7.60 6.00 3.77
N PHE A 11 8.04 4.77 3.56
CA PHE A 11 7.80 4.01 2.35
C PHE A 11 7.12 2.70 2.72
N THR A 12 6.16 2.30 1.91
CA THR A 12 5.58 0.96 1.96
C THR A 12 6.31 0.09 0.95
N VAL A 13 6.89 -1.00 1.42
CA VAL A 13 7.57 -2.00 0.61
C VAL A 13 6.63 -3.18 0.42
N LEU A 14 6.43 -3.55 -0.83
CA LEU A 14 5.66 -4.72 -1.25
C LEU A 14 6.68 -5.77 -1.69
N GLU A 15 6.80 -6.86 -0.93
CA GLU A 15 7.86 -7.87 -1.12
C GLU A 15 7.39 -9.05 -1.97
N SER A 16 6.07 -9.20 -2.15
CA SER A 16 5.44 -10.26 -2.91
C SER A 16 4.36 -9.73 -3.84
N LYS A 17 3.92 -10.58 -4.79
CA LYS A 17 2.75 -10.28 -5.60
C LYS A 17 1.47 -10.19 -4.76
N GLU A 18 1.35 -11.04 -3.74
CA GLU A 18 0.21 -11.03 -2.82
C GLU A 18 0.09 -9.69 -2.09
N ASP A 19 1.21 -9.09 -1.66
CA ASP A 19 1.26 -7.77 -1.05
C ASP A 19 0.72 -6.68 -1.99
N PHE A 20 1.03 -6.81 -3.28
CA PHE A 20 0.57 -5.86 -4.31
C PHE A 20 -0.92 -6.01 -4.58
N ASP A 21 -1.40 -7.24 -4.74
CA ASP A 21 -2.81 -7.52 -4.99
C ASP A 21 -3.69 -7.07 -3.79
N GLU A 22 -3.18 -7.22 -2.56
CA GLU A 22 -3.83 -6.67 -1.35
C GLU A 22 -3.87 -5.14 -1.38
N PHE A 23 -2.76 -4.49 -1.73
CA PHE A 23 -2.68 -3.04 -1.83
C PHE A 23 -3.65 -2.47 -2.89
N GLU A 24 -3.73 -3.06 -4.08
CA GLU A 24 -4.68 -2.64 -5.12
C GLU A 24 -6.13 -2.73 -4.63
N ARG A 25 -6.51 -3.83 -3.97
CA ARG A 25 -7.86 -4.00 -3.43
C ARG A 25 -8.21 -2.93 -2.40
N VAL A 26 -7.30 -2.60 -1.49
CA VAL A 26 -7.51 -1.55 -0.49
C VAL A 26 -7.65 -0.19 -1.19
N LEU A 27 -6.80 0.10 -2.18
CA LEU A 27 -6.84 1.34 -2.93
C LEU A 27 -8.19 1.52 -3.65
N GLU A 28 -8.69 0.48 -4.32
CA GLU A 28 -10.00 0.51 -4.98
C GLU A 28 -11.17 0.72 -4.02
N GLU A 29 -11.08 0.18 -2.81
CA GLU A 29 -12.12 0.34 -1.79
C GLU A 29 -12.16 1.78 -1.27
N GLU A 30 -10.99 2.38 -1.02
CA GLU A 30 -10.91 3.76 -0.54
C GLU A 30 -11.35 4.76 -1.60
N MET A 31 -10.97 4.56 -2.88
CA MET A 31 -11.44 5.42 -3.98
C MET A 31 -12.97 5.42 -4.11
N ARG A 32 -13.63 4.28 -3.86
CA ARG A 32 -15.10 4.17 -3.88
C ARG A 32 -15.78 4.85 -2.69
N LYS A 33 -15.08 5.06 -1.58
CA LYS A 33 -15.62 5.80 -0.41
C LYS A 33 -15.55 7.32 -0.61
N GLU A 34 -14.70 7.78 -1.51
CA GLU A 34 -14.57 9.21 -1.87
C GLU A 34 -15.53 9.66 -2.99
N GLU A 35 -16.33 8.76 -3.57
CA GLU A 35 -17.45 9.06 -4.50
C GLU A 35 -18.81 9.21 -3.78
#